data_AF-A0A6L3EMK2-F1
#
_entry.id   AF-A0A6L3EMK2-F1
#
_cell.length_a   1.000
_cell.length_b   1.000
_cell.length_c   1.000
_cell.angle_alpha   90.00
_cell.angle_beta   90.00
_cell.angle_gamma   90.00
#
_symmetry.space_group_name_H-M   'P 1'
#
loop_
_entity.id
_entity.type
_entity.pdbx_description
1 polymer ?
#
loop_
_entity_poly.entity_id
_entity_poly.type
_entity_poly.pdbx_seq_one_letter_code
_entity_poly.pdbx_strand_id
1 'polypeptide(L)'
;MALARVAGVKPRELAERIVASLPESRIVDRCEIAGPGFINIFLKAQAYHDLLGSIRADGVRYGEVRGDNLPRILVEYVSANPTGPLHVGHGRGAAYGDALVRVLRKAGYQAASEY
;
A
#
# COMPACT_ATOMS: atom_id res chain seq x y z
N MET A 1 8.55 -3.71 19.93
CA MET A 1 9.75 -3.76 20.80
C MET A 1 10.55 -2.46 20.83
N ALA A 2 10.78 -1.77 19.72
CA ALA A 2 11.52 -0.50 19.70
C ALA A 2 10.93 0.58 20.63
N LEU A 3 9.60 0.78 20.58
CA LEU A 3 8.90 1.77 21.43
C LEU A 3 8.93 1.41 22.92
N ALA A 4 8.97 0.12 23.27
CA ALA A 4 9.02 -0.34 24.66
C ALA A 4 10.33 0.05 25.35
N ARG A 5 11.43 0.02 24.59
CA ARG A 5 12.74 0.49 25.06
C ARG A 5 12.74 1.98 25.37
N VAL A 6 12.13 2.78 24.49
CA VAL A 6 11.99 4.24 24.68
C VAL A 6 11.06 4.54 25.87
N ALA A 7 10.00 3.77 26.02
CA ALA A 7 9.03 3.90 27.11
C ALA A 7 9.51 3.29 28.46
N GLY A 8 10.65 2.61 28.49
CA GLY A 8 11.21 2.00 29.71
C GLY A 8 10.37 0.87 30.31
N VAL A 9 9.50 0.23 29.52
CA VAL A 9 8.58 -0.82 29.98
C VAL A 9 8.75 -2.11 29.18
N LYS A 10 8.21 -3.22 29.68
CA LYS A 10 8.24 -4.49 28.94
C LYS A 10 7.37 -4.37 27.67
N PRO A 11 7.75 -4.97 26.52
CA PRO A 11 6.98 -4.79 25.29
C PRO A 11 5.54 -5.27 25.37
N ARG A 12 5.26 -6.32 26.16
CA ARG A 12 3.91 -6.81 26.41
C ARG A 12 3.07 -5.81 27.20
N GLU A 13 3.65 -5.23 28.24
CA GLU A 13 3.02 -4.19 29.06
C GLU A 13 2.70 -2.95 28.21
N LEU A 14 3.61 -2.54 27.32
CA LEU A 14 3.33 -1.45 26.37
C LEU A 14 2.17 -1.82 25.44
N ALA A 15 2.13 -3.05 24.92
CA ALA A 15 1.05 -3.51 24.06
C ALA A 15 -0.31 -3.49 24.78
N GLU A 16 -0.35 -3.92 26.05
CA GLU A 16 -1.55 -3.87 26.89
C GLU A 16 -2.04 -2.43 27.09
N ARG A 17 -1.13 -1.49 27.38
CA ARG A 17 -1.46 -0.06 27.49
C ARG A 17 -2.01 0.52 26.18
N ILE A 18 -1.40 0.17 25.05
CA ILE A 18 -1.87 0.60 23.72
C ILE A 18 -3.28 0.06 23.47
N VAL A 19 -3.51 -1.25 23.62
CA VAL A 19 -4.82 -1.87 23.37
C VAL A 19 -5.88 -1.31 24.30
N ALA A 20 -5.57 -1.10 25.57
CA ALA A 20 -6.49 -0.49 26.54
C ALA A 20 -6.83 0.97 26.22
N SER A 21 -5.97 1.67 25.47
CA SER A 21 -6.18 3.06 25.07
C SER A 21 -6.85 3.19 23.69
N LEU A 22 -7.12 2.08 23.00
CA LEU A 22 -7.81 2.12 21.72
C LEU A 22 -9.29 2.48 21.92
N PRO A 23 -9.83 3.45 21.17
CA PRO A 23 -11.25 3.75 21.21
C PRO A 23 -12.07 2.62 20.56
N GLU A 24 -13.37 2.61 20.83
CA GLU A 24 -14.30 1.78 20.06
C GLU A 24 -14.20 2.09 18.57
N SER A 25 -14.26 1.05 17.75
CA SER A 25 -14.08 1.15 16.31
C SER A 25 -15.25 0.55 15.56
N ARG A 26 -15.64 1.23 14.48
CA ARG A 26 -16.62 0.70 13.52
C ARG A 26 -16.04 -0.40 12.64
N ILE A 27 -14.72 -0.49 12.52
CA ILE A 27 -14.03 -1.43 11.61
C ILE A 27 -13.28 -2.54 12.35
N VAL A 28 -12.79 -2.29 13.58
CA VAL A 28 -12.10 -3.30 14.39
C VAL A 28 -13.11 -4.06 15.23
N ASP A 29 -13.04 -5.39 15.16
CA ASP A 29 -13.82 -6.33 15.98
C ASP A 29 -13.15 -6.50 17.35
N ARG A 30 -11.88 -6.91 17.33
CA ARG A 30 -11.07 -7.10 18.54
C ARG A 30 -9.59 -6.97 18.25
N CYS A 31 -8.82 -6.81 19.32
CA CYS A 31 -7.36 -6.89 19.30
C CYS A 31 -6.89 -8.01 20.23
N GLU A 32 -5.87 -8.76 19.82
CA GLU A 32 -5.27 -9.81 20.63
C GLU A 32 -3.76 -9.59 20.76
N ILE A 33 -3.22 -9.75 21.97
CA ILE A 33 -1.78 -9.59 22.22
C ILE A 33 -1.10 -10.96 22.18
N ALA A 34 -0.29 -11.17 21.15
CA ALA A 34 0.48 -12.39 20.94
C ALA A 34 1.94 -12.26 21.42
N GLY A 35 2.43 -13.31 22.05
CA GLY A 35 3.82 -13.45 22.48
C GLY A 35 4.33 -12.24 23.26
N PRO A 36 5.49 -11.66 22.87
CA PRO A 36 6.14 -10.59 23.62
C PRO A 36 5.46 -9.22 23.49
N GLY A 37 4.36 -9.08 22.74
CA GLY A 37 3.66 -7.79 22.57
C GLY A 37 3.30 -7.45 21.12
N PHE A 38 3.11 -8.45 20.25
CA PHE A 38 2.49 -8.23 18.95
C PHE A 38 1.00 -7.99 19.15
N ILE A 39 0.45 -6.96 18.50
CA ILE A 39 -0.99 -6.66 18.54
C ILE A 39 -1.59 -7.13 17.23
N ASN A 40 -2.35 -8.21 17.26
CA ASN A 40 -3.16 -8.68 16.14
C ASN A 40 -4.49 -7.92 16.15
N ILE A 41 -4.88 -7.36 15.00
CA ILE A 41 -6.13 -6.62 14.84
C ILE A 41 -7.06 -7.42 13.94
N PHE A 42 -8.26 -7.71 14.42
CA PHE A 42 -9.29 -8.44 13.69
C PHE A 42 -10.34 -7.44 13.21
N LEU A 43 -10.64 -7.44 11.92
CA LEU A 43 -11.65 -6.56 11.36
C LEU A 43 -13.04 -7.19 11.45
N LYS A 44 -14.06 -6.36 11.64
CA LYS A 44 -15.46 -6.79 11.53
C LYS A 44 -15.74 -7.21 10.09
N ALA A 45 -16.55 -8.26 9.90
CA ALA A 45 -17.02 -8.66 8.58
C ALA A 45 -17.67 -7.50 7.82
N GLN A 46 -18.42 -6.65 8.55
CA GLN A 46 -19.06 -5.46 8.01
C GLN A 46 -18.07 -4.47 7.35
N ALA A 47 -16.83 -4.37 7.83
CA ALA A 47 -15.82 -3.48 7.23
C ALA A 47 -15.52 -3.88 5.78
N TYR A 48 -15.53 -5.18 5.46
CA TYR A 48 -15.36 -5.68 4.10
C TYR A 48 -16.60 -5.44 3.24
N HIS A 49 -17.79 -5.55 3.80
CA HIS A 49 -19.04 -5.27 3.08
C HIS A 49 -19.19 -3.78 2.77
N ASP A 50 -18.85 -2.91 3.70
CA ASP A 50 -18.89 -1.46 3.51
C ASP A 50 -17.91 -1.01 2.40
N LEU A 51 -16.78 -1.71 2.25
CA LEU A 51 -15.82 -1.46 1.17
C LEU A 51 -16.44 -1.64 -0.22
N LEU A 52 -17.39 -2.57 -0.41
CA LEU A 52 -18.07 -2.76 -1.70
C LEU A 52 -18.86 -1.51 -2.11
N GLY A 53 -19.45 -0.81 -1.14
CA GLY A 53 -20.12 0.47 -1.36
C GLY A 53 -19.16 1.52 -1.89
N SER A 54 -17.98 1.65 -1.27
CA SER A 54 -16.92 2.56 -1.70
C SER A 54 -16.37 2.21 -3.08
N ILE A 55 -16.11 0.92 -3.36
CA ILE A 55 -15.68 0.46 -4.69
C ILE A 55 -16.69 0.88 -5.77
N ARG A 56 -17.98 0.66 -5.51
CA ARG A 56 -19.04 1.02 -6.45
C ARG A 56 -19.17 2.53 -6.62
N ALA A 57 -19.05 3.31 -5.54
CA ALA A 57 -19.12 4.77 -5.57
C ALA A 57 -17.94 5.39 -6.34
N ASP A 58 -16.74 4.83 -6.18
CA ASP A 58 -15.53 5.31 -6.84
C ASP A 58 -15.45 4.84 -8.29
N GLY A 59 -16.04 3.68 -8.61
CA GLY A 59 -16.10 3.12 -9.95
C GLY A 59 -14.71 2.98 -10.57
N VAL A 60 -14.54 3.54 -11.77
CA VAL A 60 -13.25 3.51 -12.48
C VAL A 60 -12.13 4.21 -11.74
N ARG A 61 -12.43 5.07 -10.76
CA ARG A 61 -11.43 5.77 -9.94
C ARG A 61 -10.99 4.99 -8.71
N TYR A 62 -11.65 3.87 -8.38
CA TYR A 62 -11.24 3.06 -7.25
C TYR A 62 -9.76 2.66 -7.34
N GLY A 63 -9.00 2.80 -6.25
CA GLY A 63 -7.56 2.54 -6.21
C GLY A 63 -6.68 3.76 -6.56
N GLU A 64 -7.26 4.92 -6.90
CA GLU A 64 -6.52 6.18 -7.01
C GLU A 64 -6.19 6.74 -5.63
N VAL A 65 -5.00 7.31 -5.47
CA VAL A 65 -4.62 8.06 -4.27
C VAL A 65 -5.39 9.38 -4.27
N ARG A 66 -6.14 9.64 -3.20
CA ARG A 66 -6.84 10.91 -2.99
C ARG A 66 -5.90 11.88 -2.29
N GLY A 67 -5.38 12.84 -3.03
CA GLY A 67 -4.54 13.90 -2.46
C GLY A 67 -4.15 14.91 -3.52
N ASP A 68 -4.07 16.17 -3.10
CA ASP A 68 -3.50 17.23 -3.93
C ASP A 68 -1.96 17.14 -3.86
N ASN A 69 -1.28 17.49 -4.95
CA ASN A 69 0.19 17.52 -5.06
C ASN A 69 0.91 16.16 -5.11
N LEU A 70 0.40 15.20 -5.90
CA LEU A 70 1.19 14.01 -6.26
C LEU A 70 2.42 14.40 -7.11
N PRO A 71 3.60 13.84 -6.85
CA PRO A 71 4.79 14.12 -7.65
C PRO A 71 4.62 13.61 -9.08
N ARG A 72 5.28 14.29 -10.03
CA ARG A 72 5.44 13.79 -11.40
C ARG A 72 6.52 12.71 -11.40
N ILE A 73 6.30 11.63 -12.15
CA ILE A 73 7.20 10.48 -12.20
C ILE A 73 7.60 10.25 -13.67
N LEU A 74 8.89 10.10 -13.91
CA LEU A 74 9.41 9.59 -15.18
C LEU A 74 9.79 8.13 -14.99
N VAL A 75 9.29 7.26 -15.86
CA VAL A 75 9.67 5.84 -15.91
C VAL A 75 10.40 5.61 -17.23
N GLU A 76 11.71 5.37 -17.13
CA GLU A 76 12.54 4.96 -18.27
C GLU A 76 12.67 3.43 -18.30
N TYR A 77 12.44 2.80 -19.45
CA TYR A 77 12.52 1.35 -19.60
C TYR A 77 12.87 0.93 -21.03
N VAL A 78 13.31 -0.31 -21.24
CA VAL A 78 13.91 -0.80 -22.51
C VAL A 78 15.28 -0.19 -22.80
N SER A 79 15.38 1.12 -23.05
CA SER A 79 16.61 1.89 -23.31
C SER A 79 17.61 1.14 -24.20
N ALA A 80 17.11 0.50 -25.27
CA ALA A 80 17.90 -0.38 -26.09
C ALA A 80 18.77 0.42 -27.07
N ASN A 81 20.04 0.04 -27.24
CA ASN A 81 20.90 0.64 -28.25
C ASN A 81 20.35 0.34 -29.66
N PRO A 82 20.31 1.31 -30.59
CA PRO A 82 19.76 1.15 -31.93
C PRO A 82 20.73 0.43 -32.88
N THR A 83 21.45 -0.58 -32.38
CA THR A 83 22.52 -1.29 -33.11
C THR A 83 22.11 -2.71 -33.54
N GLY A 84 20.89 -3.15 -33.23
CA GLY A 84 20.39 -4.47 -33.60
C GLY A 84 18.92 -4.69 -33.25
N PRO A 85 18.37 -5.88 -33.58
CA PRO A 85 16.97 -6.22 -33.29
C PRO A 85 16.73 -6.41 -31.78
N LEU A 86 15.52 -6.09 -31.33
CA LEU A 86 15.10 -6.36 -29.97
C LEU A 86 14.95 -7.87 -29.73
N HIS A 87 15.62 -8.40 -28.70
CA HIS A 87 15.41 -9.76 -28.19
C HIS A 87 14.47 -9.83 -26.98
N VAL A 88 14.14 -11.06 -26.54
CA VAL A 88 13.24 -11.35 -25.40
C VAL A 88 13.56 -10.59 -24.10
N GLY A 89 14.84 -10.36 -23.80
CA GLY A 89 15.25 -9.54 -22.65
C GLY A 89 14.70 -8.11 -22.68
N HIS A 90 14.65 -7.46 -23.85
CA HIS A 90 14.02 -6.15 -24.02
C HIS A 90 12.51 -6.24 -23.85
N GLY A 91 11.88 -7.29 -24.39
CA GLY A 91 10.45 -7.54 -24.24
C GLY A 91 10.02 -7.64 -22.77
N ARG A 92 10.83 -8.26 -21.91
CA ARG A 92 10.59 -8.27 -20.46
C ARG A 92 10.66 -6.87 -19.86
N GLY A 93 11.67 -6.08 -20.24
CA GLY A 93 11.80 -4.68 -19.81
C GLY A 93 10.62 -3.82 -20.25
N ALA A 94 10.17 -4.00 -21.50
CA ALA A 94 8.99 -3.34 -22.06
C ALA A 94 7.72 -3.66 -21.28
N ALA A 95 7.47 -4.95 -21.03
CA ALA A 95 6.28 -5.41 -20.31
C ALA A 95 6.24 -4.90 -18.86
N TYR A 96 7.38 -4.95 -18.15
CA TYR A 96 7.47 -4.46 -16.78
C TYR A 96 7.30 -2.93 -16.70
N GLY A 97 8.01 -2.19 -17.55
CA GLY A 97 7.95 -0.73 -17.56
C GLY A 97 6.57 -0.20 -17.90
N ASP A 98 5.93 -0.74 -18.95
CA ASP A 98 4.57 -0.35 -19.33
C ASP A 98 3.56 -0.68 -18.22
N ALA A 99 3.66 -1.87 -17.59
CA ALA A 99 2.80 -2.23 -16.47
C ALA A 99 2.97 -1.27 -15.27
N LEU A 100 4.20 -0.89 -14.94
CA LEU A 100 4.47 0.07 -13.86
C LEU A 100 3.87 1.45 -14.17
N VAL A 101 4.04 1.95 -15.41
CA VAL A 101 3.43 3.22 -15.85
C VAL A 101 1.91 3.18 -15.72
N ARG A 102 1.26 2.08 -16.12
CA ARG A 102 -0.19 1.91 -15.97
C ARG A 102 -0.63 1.92 -14.51
N VAL A 103 0.09 1.23 -13.63
CA VAL A 103 -0.19 1.21 -12.19
C VAL A 103 -0.03 2.60 -11.58
N LEU A 104 1.04 3.32 -11.91
CA LEU A 104 1.27 4.69 -11.41
C LEU A 104 0.20 5.66 -11.87
N ARG A 105 -0.18 5.62 -13.16
CA ARG A 105 -1.30 6.43 -13.69
C ARG A 105 -2.61 6.06 -13.00
N LYS A 106 -2.86 4.76 -12.79
CA LYS A 106 -4.06 4.28 -12.09
C LYS A 106 -4.08 4.68 -10.61
N ALA A 107 -2.93 4.84 -9.97
CA ALA A 107 -2.81 5.37 -8.62
C ALA A 107 -2.96 6.90 -8.56
N GLY A 108 -3.13 7.59 -9.70
CA GLY A 108 -3.35 9.03 -9.79
C GLY A 108 -2.09 9.86 -10.08
N TYR A 109 -0.92 9.24 -10.24
CA TYR A 109 0.32 9.97 -10.52
C TYR A 109 0.38 10.45 -11.98
N GLN A 110 1.00 11.62 -12.18
CA GLN A 110 1.42 12.07 -13.51
C GLN A 110 2.68 11.31 -13.93
N ALA A 111 2.50 10.11 -14.45
CA ALA A 111 3.61 9.26 -14.92
C ALA A 111 3.86 9.41 -16.42
N ALA A 112 5.05 9.88 -16.78
CA ALA A 112 5.62 9.87 -18.12
C ALA A 112 6.43 8.60 -18.35
N SER A 113 6.55 8.20 -19.62
CA SER A 113 7.26 7.01 -20.06
C SER A 113 8.27 7.39 -21.13
N GLU A 114 9.51 6.94 -20.98
CA GLU A 114 10.58 7.03 -21.98
C GLU A 114 11.13 5.61 -22.25
N TYR A 115 11.41 5.29 -23.51
CA TYR A 115 11.85 3.96 -23.92
C TYR A 115 12.71 3.93 -25.17
#